data_AF-A0A1F5VP95-F1
#
_entry.id   AF-A0A1F5VP95-F1
#
_cell.length_a   1.000
_cell.length_b   1.000
_cell.length_c   1.000
_cell.angle_alpha   90.00
_cell.angle_beta   90.00
_cell.angle_gamma   90.00
#
_symmetry.space_group_name_H-M   'P 1'
#
loop_
_entity.id
_entity.type
_entity.pdbx_description
1 polymer ?
#
loop_
_entity_poly.entity_id
_entity_poly.type
_entity_poly.pdbx_seq_one_letter_code
_entity_poly.pdbx_strand_id
1 'polypeptide(L)'
;MLLHLISLLIYIIMFFLERISFAISSNGLLMLSQSCYYKCFYVLCVVFFLFSCGKKGPPLPPFVTISEKINDMQVHQVGEKVQVVFSLPMKNIDGSQPAQATKVTIYRTAGTTPVEIKPVVELNDVEINKFLIENKVLLYDNQIPEKYFKEKQELSYYALVDSKKGKNAGPSNKVSVKVTEPLSKPLNPVAELKENKICIKWEYKQPKDESIQFNIYKGTMPEVAVLTPYNTQLVEGFLLEDSAIVPGETVYYLIRAVHKDTKQESDNSDIVQAVYRDVFPPAAPAEVVAVVLKEGIELHWKSVDAMDLGGYKVYRKTKKDTEFSLITPENIMEISFKDSEVEAGKEYEYYITAVDVAVPANESKPSGIVKVKFNPE
;
A
#
# COMPACT_ATOMS: atom_id res chain seq x y z
N MET A 1 -27.31 -26.75 -11.81
CA MET A 1 -27.37 -28.18 -12.18
C MET A 1 -28.72 -28.57 -12.80
N LEU A 2 -29.87 -28.32 -12.15
CA LEU A 2 -31.20 -28.66 -12.69
C LEU A 2 -31.54 -27.98 -14.03
N LEU A 3 -31.22 -26.69 -14.19
CA LEU A 3 -31.42 -25.94 -15.44
C LEU A 3 -30.56 -26.46 -16.62
N HIS A 4 -29.35 -26.95 -16.35
CA HIS A 4 -28.49 -27.55 -17.37
C HIS A 4 -28.99 -28.93 -17.80
N LEU A 5 -29.52 -29.73 -16.87
CA LEU A 5 -30.16 -31.02 -17.19
C LEU A 5 -31.42 -30.83 -18.04
N ILE A 6 -32.23 -29.80 -17.76
CA ILE A 6 -33.42 -29.47 -18.55
C ILE A 6 -33.03 -29.01 -19.97
N SER A 7 -32.01 -28.15 -20.10
CA SER A 7 -31.51 -27.70 -21.41
C SER A 7 -30.99 -28.86 -22.26
N LEU A 8 -30.24 -29.78 -21.64
CA LEU A 8 -29.70 -30.97 -22.31
C LEU A 8 -30.83 -31.92 -22.77
N LEU A 9 -31.86 -32.10 -21.95
CA LEU A 9 -33.02 -32.93 -22.28
C LEU A 9 -33.82 -32.34 -23.46
N ILE A 10 -34.01 -31.01 -23.49
CA ILE A 10 -34.67 -30.32 -24.60
C ILE A 10 -33.87 -30.50 -25.90
N TYR A 11 -32.55 -30.36 -25.83
CA TYR A 11 -31.67 -30.55 -27.00
C TYR A 11 -31.74 -31.97 -27.56
N ILE A 12 -31.74 -32.99 -26.68
CA ILE A 12 -31.84 -34.40 -27.09
C ILE A 12 -33.20 -34.67 -27.74
N ILE A 13 -34.29 -34.12 -27.18
CA ILE A 13 -35.64 -34.27 -27.75
C ILE A 13 -35.72 -33.61 -29.13
N MET A 14 -35.20 -32.39 -29.29
CA MET A 14 -35.17 -31.71 -30.59
C MET A 14 -34.36 -32.47 -31.64
N PHE A 15 -33.21 -33.01 -31.26
CA PHE A 15 -32.36 -33.81 -32.14
C PHE A 15 -33.06 -35.10 -32.63
N PHE A 16 -33.81 -35.76 -31.76
CA PHE A 16 -34.60 -36.94 -32.15
C PHE A 16 -35.78 -36.59 -33.06
N LEU A 17 -36.46 -35.46 -32.82
CA LEU A 17 -37.57 -35.00 -33.67
C LEU A 17 -37.11 -34.60 -35.08
N GLU A 18 -35.92 -34.01 -35.20
CA GLU A 18 -35.31 -33.68 -36.50
C GLU A 18 -34.96 -34.94 -37.30
N ARG A 19 -34.41 -35.97 -36.64
CA ARG A 19 -34.07 -37.24 -37.29
C ARG A 19 -35.29 -38.07 -37.68
N ILE A 20 -36.37 -38.01 -36.91
CA ILE A 20 -37.63 -38.67 -37.27
C ILE A 20 -38.28 -37.98 -38.49
N SER A 21 -38.18 -36.64 -38.58
CA SER A 21 -38.64 -35.88 -39.75
C SER A 21 -37.87 -36.26 -41.03
N PHE A 22 -36.57 -36.57 -40.90
CA PHE A 22 -35.73 -36.98 -42.02
C PHE A 22 -35.96 -38.44 -42.45
N ALA A 23 -36.32 -39.33 -41.52
CA ALA A 23 -36.58 -40.74 -41.83
C ALA A 23 -37.89 -40.94 -42.63
N ILE A 24 -38.88 -40.08 -42.44
CA ILE A 24 -40.22 -40.19 -43.05
C ILE A 24 -40.23 -39.68 -44.52
N SER A 25 -39.24 -38.89 -44.96
CA SER A 25 -39.17 -38.41 -46.35
C SER A 25 -38.73 -39.46 -47.38
N SER A 26 -38.30 -40.65 -46.93
CA SER A 26 -37.67 -41.67 -47.80
C SER A 26 -38.55 -42.87 -48.16
N ASN A 27 -39.74 -43.02 -47.58
CA ASN A 27 -40.66 -44.11 -47.93
C ASN A 27 -42.11 -43.58 -47.96
N GLY A 28 -42.59 -43.27 -49.17
CA GLY A 28 -43.94 -42.80 -49.39
C GLY A 28 -44.99 -43.88 -49.10
N LEU A 29 -45.65 -43.80 -47.95
CA LEU A 29 -47.01 -44.30 -47.74
C LEU A 29 -47.59 -43.69 -46.45
N LEU A 30 -48.85 -43.20 -46.57
CA LEU A 30 -49.72 -42.59 -45.55
C LEU A 30 -49.40 -41.15 -45.11
N MET A 31 -50.01 -40.21 -45.85
CA MET A 31 -50.36 -38.85 -45.42
C MET A 31 -51.21 -38.90 -44.13
N LEU A 32 -50.57 -38.97 -42.96
CA LEU A 32 -51.13 -38.42 -41.73
C LEU A 32 -50.62 -36.99 -41.63
N SER A 33 -51.52 -36.02 -41.82
CA SER A 33 -51.19 -34.59 -41.91
C SER A 33 -50.23 -34.15 -40.81
N GLN A 34 -49.23 -33.33 -41.18
CA GLN A 34 -48.31 -32.65 -40.28
C GLN A 34 -49.04 -31.96 -39.09
N SER A 35 -50.30 -31.54 -39.31
CA SER A 35 -51.21 -31.01 -38.30
C SER A 35 -51.54 -31.99 -37.16
N CYS A 36 -51.60 -33.30 -37.45
CA CYS A 36 -51.91 -34.33 -36.46
C CYS A 36 -50.73 -34.59 -35.51
N TYR A 37 -49.49 -34.55 -36.02
CA TYR A 37 -48.29 -34.66 -35.19
C TYR A 37 -48.09 -33.45 -34.29
N TYR A 38 -48.27 -32.23 -34.81
CA TYR A 38 -48.23 -31.01 -33.98
C TYR A 38 -49.34 -31.00 -32.93
N LYS A 39 -50.56 -31.45 -33.26
CA LYS A 39 -51.66 -31.58 -32.29
C LYS A 39 -51.37 -32.64 -31.23
N CYS A 40 -50.85 -33.81 -31.60
CA CYS A 40 -50.46 -34.85 -30.64
C CYS A 40 -49.31 -34.36 -29.74
N PHE A 41 -48.31 -33.65 -30.26
CA PHE A 41 -47.24 -33.06 -29.47
C PHE A 41 -47.74 -31.96 -28.53
N TYR A 42 -48.62 -31.08 -29.01
CA TYR A 42 -49.26 -30.05 -28.17
C TYR A 42 -50.11 -30.67 -27.06
N VAL A 43 -50.88 -31.71 -27.37
CA VAL A 43 -51.66 -32.46 -26.37
C VAL A 43 -50.74 -33.16 -25.37
N LEU A 44 -49.63 -33.75 -25.81
CA LEU A 44 -48.66 -34.40 -24.92
C LEU A 44 -47.94 -33.39 -24.01
N CYS A 45 -47.54 -32.22 -24.53
CA CYS A 45 -46.96 -31.14 -23.73
C CYS A 45 -47.97 -30.56 -22.73
N VAL A 46 -49.22 -30.32 -23.15
CA VAL A 46 -50.30 -29.86 -22.24
C VAL A 46 -50.56 -30.91 -21.16
N VAL A 47 -50.58 -32.20 -21.49
CA VAL A 47 -50.69 -33.28 -20.50
C VAL A 47 -49.48 -33.30 -19.54
N PHE A 48 -48.25 -33.08 -20.02
CA PHE A 48 -47.06 -32.98 -19.16
C PHE A 48 -47.10 -31.76 -18.22
N PHE A 49 -47.65 -30.62 -18.66
CA PHE A 49 -47.87 -29.47 -17.79
C PHE A 49 -49.02 -29.67 -16.79
N LEU A 50 -50.03 -30.49 -17.13
CA LEU A 50 -51.15 -30.82 -16.24
C LEU A 50 -50.83 -31.88 -15.18
N PHE A 51 -49.76 -32.66 -15.34
CA PHE A 51 -49.29 -33.65 -14.35
C PHE A 51 -48.07 -33.22 -13.53
N SER A 52 -47.62 -31.97 -13.66
CA SER A 52 -46.64 -31.41 -12.73
C SER A 52 -47.31 -31.02 -11.41
N CYS A 53 -47.66 -32.02 -10.60
CA CYS A 53 -47.86 -31.80 -9.17
C CYS A 53 -46.51 -31.38 -8.58
N GLY A 54 -46.24 -30.07 -8.55
CA GLY A 54 -45.15 -29.50 -7.78
C GLY A 54 -45.31 -29.92 -6.32
N LYS A 55 -44.64 -31.01 -5.94
CA LYS A 55 -44.67 -31.51 -4.56
C LYS A 55 -43.97 -30.45 -3.72
N LYS A 56 -44.75 -29.69 -2.94
CA LYS A 56 -44.21 -28.70 -2.02
C LYS A 56 -43.32 -29.46 -1.04
N GLY A 57 -42.01 -29.37 -1.21
CA GLY A 57 -41.05 -29.90 -0.26
C GLY A 57 -41.32 -29.31 1.13
N PRO A 58 -40.86 -29.96 2.21
CA PRO A 58 -40.91 -29.34 3.53
C PRO A 58 -40.31 -27.92 3.44
N PRO A 59 -40.88 -26.92 4.14
CA PRO A 59 -40.32 -25.59 4.15
C PRO A 59 -38.85 -25.69 4.60
N LEU A 60 -37.95 -25.04 3.85
CA LEU A 60 -36.56 -24.94 4.28
C LEU A 60 -36.52 -24.24 5.64
N PRO A 61 -35.64 -24.68 6.56
CA PRO A 61 -35.45 -23.96 7.81
C PRO A 61 -35.09 -22.50 7.51
N PRO A 62 -35.54 -21.54 8.34
CA PRO A 62 -35.21 -20.14 8.16
C PRO A 62 -33.69 -19.96 8.16
N PHE A 63 -33.15 -19.20 7.19
CA PHE A 63 -31.74 -18.84 7.20
C PHE A 63 -31.40 -18.05 8.47
N VAL A 64 -30.33 -18.44 9.16
CA VAL A 64 -29.89 -17.74 10.35
C VAL A 64 -28.99 -16.59 9.92
N THR A 65 -29.47 -15.36 10.05
CA THR A 65 -28.73 -14.14 9.68
C THR A 65 -27.99 -13.51 10.86
N ILE A 66 -27.65 -14.32 11.88
CA ILE A 66 -26.92 -13.86 13.05
C ILE A 66 -25.44 -14.11 12.78
N SER A 67 -24.67 -13.04 12.69
CA SER A 67 -23.22 -13.07 12.51
C SER A 67 -22.55 -13.83 13.67
N GLU A 68 -21.45 -14.54 13.39
CA GLU A 68 -20.60 -15.09 14.43
C GLU A 68 -20.07 -13.98 15.36
N LYS A 69 -19.62 -14.36 16.56
CA LYS A 69 -18.94 -13.42 17.45
C LYS A 69 -17.53 -13.10 16.94
N ILE A 70 -17.02 -11.93 17.32
CA ILE A 70 -15.61 -11.58 17.17
C ILE A 70 -14.77 -12.48 18.09
N ASN A 71 -13.71 -13.09 17.58
CA ASN A 71 -12.83 -13.98 18.35
C ASN A 71 -11.38 -13.49 18.43
N ASP A 72 -11.03 -12.46 17.67
CA ASP A 72 -9.68 -11.94 17.51
C ASP A 72 -9.54 -10.49 18.00
N MET A 73 -10.45 -10.04 18.88
CA MET A 73 -10.35 -8.70 19.47
C MET A 73 -9.05 -8.57 20.26
N GLN A 74 -8.36 -7.46 20.08
CA GLN A 74 -7.12 -7.10 20.77
C GLN A 74 -7.20 -5.64 21.21
N VAL A 75 -6.50 -5.33 22.31
CA VAL A 75 -6.40 -3.98 22.84
C VAL A 75 -4.96 -3.64 23.19
N HIS A 76 -4.58 -2.39 22.94
CA HIS A 76 -3.24 -1.88 23.22
C HIS A 76 -3.30 -0.42 23.65
N GLN A 77 -2.53 -0.02 24.65
CA GLN A 77 -2.46 1.39 25.05
C GLN A 77 -1.59 2.19 24.09
N VAL A 78 -2.11 3.31 23.59
CA VAL A 78 -1.38 4.27 22.75
C VAL A 78 -1.62 5.67 23.34
N GLY A 79 -0.61 6.23 24.00
CA GLY A 79 -0.73 7.49 24.74
C GLY A 79 -1.83 7.42 25.80
N GLU A 80 -2.75 8.39 25.76
CA GLU A 80 -3.90 8.48 26.68
C GLU A 80 -5.13 7.70 26.20
N LYS A 81 -4.94 6.75 25.27
CA LYS A 81 -6.01 6.05 24.59
C LYS A 81 -5.74 4.56 24.60
N VAL A 82 -6.80 3.78 24.37
CA VAL A 82 -6.66 2.34 24.08
C VAL A 82 -7.11 2.09 22.66
N GLN A 83 -6.18 1.64 21.83
CA GLN A 83 -6.47 1.12 20.50
C GLN A 83 -7.19 -0.22 20.65
N VAL A 84 -8.26 -0.39 19.88
CA VAL A 84 -9.06 -1.61 19.81
C VAL A 84 -9.07 -2.09 18.36
N VAL A 85 -8.68 -3.35 18.15
CA VAL A 85 -8.56 -3.95 16.82
C VAL A 85 -9.26 -5.30 16.78
N PHE A 86 -10.05 -5.56 15.74
CA PHE A 86 -10.69 -6.87 15.50
C PHE A 86 -11.12 -7.06 14.04
N SER A 87 -11.39 -8.30 13.64
CA SER A 87 -11.98 -8.59 12.33
C SER A 87 -13.51 -8.68 12.41
N LEU A 88 -14.21 -8.18 11.38
CA LEU A 88 -15.66 -8.38 11.31
C LEU A 88 -15.98 -9.84 10.98
N PRO A 89 -17.07 -10.41 11.54
CA PRO A 89 -17.48 -11.77 11.23
C PRO A 89 -17.88 -11.90 9.75
N MET A 90 -17.27 -12.86 9.05
CA MET A 90 -17.59 -13.15 7.64
C MET A 90 -18.67 -14.24 7.49
N LYS A 91 -18.96 -14.99 8.56
CA LYS A 91 -19.94 -16.08 8.60
C LYS A 91 -21.02 -15.83 9.64
N ASN A 92 -22.22 -16.32 9.38
CA ASN A 92 -23.27 -16.44 10.38
C ASN A 92 -23.02 -17.66 11.28
N ILE A 93 -23.70 -17.74 12.42
CA ILE A 93 -23.55 -18.85 13.39
C ILE A 93 -23.85 -20.24 12.82
N ASP A 94 -24.54 -20.32 11.67
CA ASP A 94 -24.81 -21.57 10.93
C ASP A 94 -23.76 -21.86 9.84
N GLY A 95 -22.71 -21.05 9.76
CA GLY A 95 -21.63 -21.14 8.76
C GLY A 95 -21.96 -20.50 7.40
N SER A 96 -23.19 -20.00 7.21
CA SER A 96 -23.58 -19.35 5.95
C SER A 96 -22.87 -18.00 5.75
N GLN A 97 -22.71 -17.60 4.48
CA GLN A 97 -22.03 -16.37 4.08
C GLN A 97 -22.87 -15.56 3.07
N PRO A 98 -22.68 -14.23 3.02
CA PRO A 98 -21.89 -13.42 3.96
C PRO A 98 -22.65 -13.16 5.26
N ALA A 99 -21.93 -13.06 6.38
CA ALA A 99 -22.46 -12.35 7.54
C ALA A 99 -22.51 -10.85 7.29
N GLN A 100 -23.42 -10.18 8.00
CA GLN A 100 -23.59 -8.74 7.87
C GLN A 100 -23.72 -8.11 9.26
N ALA A 101 -22.64 -7.48 9.70
CA ALA A 101 -22.64 -6.58 10.85
C ALA A 101 -23.39 -5.30 10.48
N THR A 102 -24.40 -4.95 11.27
CA THR A 102 -25.18 -3.71 11.13
C THR A 102 -24.89 -2.71 12.25
N LYS A 103 -24.40 -3.18 13.39
CA LYS A 103 -23.96 -2.35 14.50
C LYS A 103 -22.84 -3.05 15.25
N VAL A 104 -21.83 -2.30 15.68
CA VAL A 104 -20.81 -2.75 16.62
C VAL A 104 -20.86 -1.88 17.86
N THR A 105 -20.97 -2.50 19.02
CA THR A 105 -20.98 -1.82 20.32
C THR A 105 -19.82 -2.34 21.17
N ILE A 106 -18.98 -1.44 21.67
CA ILE A 106 -17.81 -1.80 22.48
C ILE A 106 -18.03 -1.33 23.90
N TYR A 107 -17.80 -2.25 24.83
CA TYR A 107 -17.90 -2.00 26.26
C TYR A 107 -16.52 -2.05 26.89
N ARG A 108 -16.33 -1.21 27.92
CA ARG A 108 -15.15 -1.19 28.77
C ARG A 108 -15.57 -1.35 30.23
N THR A 109 -14.84 -2.16 30.98
CA THR A 109 -15.00 -2.29 32.44
C THR A 109 -13.66 -2.06 33.15
N ALA A 110 -13.68 -1.46 34.33
CA ALA A 110 -12.51 -1.31 35.20
C ALA A 110 -12.77 -2.05 36.51
N GLY A 111 -11.97 -3.08 36.82
CA GLY A 111 -12.11 -3.89 38.04
C GLY A 111 -13.34 -4.82 38.08
N THR A 112 -13.63 -5.36 39.27
CA THR A 112 -14.76 -6.27 39.52
C THR A 112 -15.77 -5.63 40.47
N THR A 113 -17.05 -5.64 40.07
CA THR A 113 -18.29 -5.26 40.82
C THR A 113 -18.79 -3.81 40.73
N PRO A 114 -20.12 -3.66 40.79
CA PRO A 114 -20.94 -3.36 39.63
C PRO A 114 -20.76 -1.89 39.21
N VAL A 115 -20.02 -1.69 38.13
CA VAL A 115 -20.00 -0.41 37.41
C VAL A 115 -21.13 -0.46 36.38
N GLU A 116 -21.93 0.60 36.30
CA GLU A 116 -22.89 0.78 35.20
C GLU A 116 -22.15 0.64 33.86
N ILE A 117 -22.37 -0.46 33.15
CA ILE A 117 -21.61 -0.77 31.92
C ILE A 117 -22.22 0.00 30.77
N LYS A 118 -21.70 1.20 30.51
CA LYS A 118 -22.03 1.99 29.31
C LYS A 118 -21.10 1.62 28.16
N PRO A 119 -21.60 1.61 26.92
CA PRO A 119 -20.72 1.45 25.77
C PRO A 119 -19.78 2.66 25.69
N VAL A 120 -18.52 2.40 25.36
CA VAL A 120 -17.53 3.45 25.07
C VAL A 120 -17.55 3.85 23.60
N VAL A 121 -18.00 2.95 22.72
CA VAL A 121 -18.15 3.19 21.28
C VAL A 121 -19.38 2.45 20.76
N GLU A 122 -20.15 3.11 19.91
CA GLU A 122 -21.24 2.53 19.14
C GLU A 122 -21.08 2.96 17.67
N LEU A 123 -21.02 2.00 16.76
CA LEU A 123 -20.86 2.23 15.32
C LEU A 123 -22.02 1.59 14.57
N ASN A 124 -22.64 2.34 13.66
CA ASN A 124 -23.52 1.76 12.63
C ASN A 124 -22.70 1.21 11.44
N ASP A 125 -23.39 0.58 10.49
CA ASP A 125 -22.80 0.01 9.27
C ASP A 125 -21.98 1.00 8.44
N VAL A 126 -22.43 2.25 8.31
CA VAL A 126 -21.70 3.30 7.59
C VAL A 126 -20.44 3.72 8.35
N GLU A 127 -20.52 3.83 9.67
CA GLU A 127 -19.39 4.23 10.52
C GLU A 127 -18.33 3.13 10.61
N ILE A 128 -18.73 1.86 10.69
CA ILE A 128 -17.82 0.72 10.70
C ILE A 128 -16.85 0.80 9.51
N ASN A 129 -17.37 1.12 8.31
CA ASN A 129 -16.54 1.21 7.11
C ASN A 129 -15.50 2.33 7.15
N LYS A 130 -15.70 3.37 7.96
CA LYS A 130 -14.70 4.45 8.14
C LYS A 130 -13.49 4.01 8.96
N PHE A 131 -13.66 2.95 9.75
CA PHE A 131 -12.62 2.40 10.63
C PHE A 131 -12.01 1.11 10.07
N LEU A 132 -12.40 0.69 8.87
CA LEU A 132 -11.86 -0.50 8.22
C LEU A 132 -10.49 -0.22 7.60
N ILE A 133 -9.48 -0.95 8.05
CA ILE A 133 -8.11 -0.95 7.55
C ILE A 133 -7.72 -2.41 7.34
N GLU A 134 -7.39 -2.80 6.12
CA GLU A 134 -6.93 -4.17 5.80
C GLU A 134 -7.87 -5.29 6.35
N ASN A 135 -9.19 -5.10 6.20
CA ASN A 135 -10.25 -5.98 6.72
C ASN A 135 -10.40 -6.05 8.25
N LYS A 136 -9.71 -5.18 8.99
CA LYS A 136 -9.87 -5.05 10.44
C LYS A 136 -10.50 -3.71 10.77
N VAL A 137 -11.33 -3.69 11.80
CA VAL A 137 -11.80 -2.44 12.41
C VAL A 137 -10.73 -1.99 13.39
N LEU A 138 -10.22 -0.77 13.22
CA LEU A 138 -9.30 -0.10 14.14
C LEU A 138 -9.95 1.18 14.66
N LEU A 139 -10.05 1.29 15.98
CA LEU A 139 -10.59 2.47 16.66
C LEU A 139 -9.87 2.72 17.98
N TYR A 140 -10.12 3.87 18.58
CA TYR A 140 -9.53 4.24 19.86
C TYR A 140 -10.62 4.59 20.87
N ASP A 141 -10.52 4.02 22.07
CA ASP A 141 -11.21 4.53 23.26
C ASP A 141 -10.40 5.69 23.85
N ASN A 142 -10.92 6.90 23.62
CA ASN A 142 -10.32 8.16 24.09
C ASN A 142 -11.00 8.69 25.36
N GLN A 143 -11.87 7.90 25.99
CA GLN A 143 -12.70 8.33 27.12
C GLN A 143 -12.21 7.72 28.43
N ILE A 144 -10.89 7.52 28.57
CA ILE A 144 -10.28 6.90 29.74
C ILE A 144 -10.03 7.99 30.80
N PRO A 145 -10.59 7.87 32.02
CA PRO A 145 -10.33 8.82 33.09
C PRO A 145 -8.85 8.87 33.46
N GLU A 146 -8.28 10.08 33.60
CA GLU A 146 -6.85 10.28 33.92
C GLU A 146 -6.35 9.48 35.13
N LYS A 147 -7.20 9.35 36.17
CA LYS A 147 -6.86 8.60 37.39
C LYS A 147 -6.47 7.14 37.12
N TYR A 148 -7.03 6.52 36.09
CA TYR A 148 -6.76 5.12 35.77
C TYR A 148 -5.33 4.90 35.30
N PHE A 149 -4.70 5.87 34.64
CA PHE A 149 -3.29 5.79 34.25
C PHE A 149 -2.37 5.84 35.48
N LYS A 150 -2.67 6.72 36.44
CA LYS A 150 -1.91 6.86 37.70
C LYS A 150 -2.03 5.63 38.61
N GLU A 151 -3.24 5.10 38.71
CA GLU A 151 -3.57 3.91 39.52
C GLU A 151 -3.15 2.59 38.85
N LYS A 152 -2.63 2.66 37.62
CA LYS A 152 -2.27 1.51 36.79
C LYS A 152 -3.43 0.52 36.61
N GLN A 153 -4.63 1.05 36.37
CA GLN A 153 -5.88 0.31 36.34
C GLN A 153 -5.91 -0.73 35.21
N GLU A 154 -6.40 -1.93 35.50
CA GLU A 154 -6.71 -2.91 34.47
C GLU A 154 -8.10 -2.62 33.87
N LEU A 155 -8.14 -2.45 32.56
CA LEU A 155 -9.35 -2.23 31.77
C LEU A 155 -9.61 -3.48 30.93
N SER A 156 -10.85 -3.98 30.96
CA SER A 156 -11.28 -5.05 30.04
C SER A 156 -12.28 -4.56 29.02
N TYR A 157 -12.17 -5.08 27.80
CA TYR A 157 -13.01 -4.77 26.67
C TYR A 157 -13.67 -6.02 26.10
N TYR A 158 -14.88 -5.84 25.58
CA TYR A 158 -15.56 -6.79 24.71
C TYR A 158 -16.50 -6.03 23.78
N ALA A 159 -16.83 -6.64 22.65
CA ALA A 159 -17.73 -6.09 21.64
C ALA A 159 -18.99 -6.96 21.46
N LEU A 160 -20.09 -6.31 21.09
CA LEU A 160 -21.28 -6.97 20.53
C LEU A 160 -21.40 -6.57 19.06
N VAL A 161 -21.72 -7.55 18.21
CA VAL A 161 -21.97 -7.34 16.78
C VAL A 161 -23.41 -7.69 16.48
N ASP A 162 -24.24 -6.67 16.30
CA ASP A 162 -25.61 -6.87 15.89
C ASP A 162 -25.67 -7.09 14.38
N SER A 163 -26.47 -8.06 14.00
CA SER A 163 -26.83 -8.35 12.61
C SER A 163 -28.21 -7.76 12.28
N LYS A 164 -28.66 -7.97 11.05
CA LYS A 164 -30.01 -7.60 10.62
C LYS A 164 -31.06 -8.01 11.66
N LYS A 165 -31.96 -7.07 11.98
CA LYS A 165 -32.99 -7.18 13.04
C LYS A 165 -32.46 -7.08 14.48
N GLY A 166 -31.25 -6.57 14.70
CA GLY A 166 -30.71 -6.26 16.03
C GLY A 166 -30.35 -7.48 16.87
N LYS A 167 -30.05 -8.63 16.23
CA LYS A 167 -29.66 -9.86 16.91
C LYS A 167 -28.15 -10.03 16.89
N ASN A 168 -27.57 -10.52 17.98
CA ASN A 168 -26.14 -10.85 18.09
C ASN A 168 -25.92 -12.25 18.69
N ALA A 169 -24.72 -12.80 18.49
CA ALA A 169 -24.28 -14.09 19.01
C ALA A 169 -23.63 -14.01 20.40
N GLY A 170 -23.87 -12.91 21.14
CA GLY A 170 -23.22 -12.64 22.42
C GLY A 170 -21.88 -11.89 22.29
N PRO A 171 -21.15 -11.72 23.40
CA PRO A 171 -19.91 -10.93 23.44
C PRO A 171 -18.77 -11.60 22.67
N SER A 172 -17.87 -10.75 22.17
CA SER A 172 -16.58 -11.17 21.65
C SER A 172 -15.73 -11.90 22.71
N ASN A 173 -14.56 -12.37 22.32
CA ASN A 173 -13.51 -12.63 23.30
C ASN A 173 -13.26 -11.38 24.17
N LYS A 174 -13.15 -11.57 25.49
CA LYS A 174 -12.83 -10.51 26.44
C LYS A 174 -11.32 -10.33 26.49
N VAL A 175 -10.85 -9.10 26.34
CA VAL A 175 -9.42 -8.75 26.40
C VAL A 175 -9.18 -7.66 27.42
N SER A 176 -7.99 -7.65 28.02
CA SER A 176 -7.61 -6.66 29.04
C SER A 176 -6.32 -5.95 28.68
N VAL A 177 -6.19 -4.70 29.13
CA VAL A 177 -4.96 -3.92 29.10
C VAL A 177 -4.80 -3.21 30.45
N LYS A 178 -3.60 -3.29 31.01
CA LYS A 178 -3.23 -2.50 32.20
C LYS A 178 -2.70 -1.16 31.71
N VAL A 179 -3.46 -0.10 31.90
CA VAL A 179 -3.04 1.23 31.46
C VAL A 179 -2.05 1.84 32.45
N THR A 180 -1.07 2.58 31.97
CA THR A 180 -0.07 3.28 32.79
C THR A 180 0.06 4.73 32.34
N GLU A 181 0.79 5.56 33.09
CA GLU A 181 1.07 6.94 32.68
C GLU A 181 1.61 6.98 31.25
N PRO A 182 1.07 7.86 30.38
CA PRO A 182 1.39 7.89 28.96
C PRO A 182 2.84 8.35 28.74
N LEU A 183 3.51 7.72 27.78
CA LEU A 183 4.78 8.23 27.25
C LEU A 183 4.53 9.55 26.51
N SER A 184 5.45 10.51 26.60
CA SER A 184 5.39 11.71 25.75
C SER A 184 5.49 11.31 24.28
N LYS A 185 4.91 12.09 23.36
CA LYS A 185 5.11 11.86 21.92
C LYS A 185 6.48 12.38 21.44
N PRO A 186 7.07 11.80 20.37
CA PRO A 186 8.16 12.42 19.64
C PRO A 186 7.77 13.79 19.08
N LEU A 187 8.74 14.70 19.00
CA LEU A 187 8.56 16.11 18.65
C LEU A 187 9.41 16.51 17.45
N ASN A 188 9.01 17.57 16.76
CA ASN A 188 9.76 18.20 15.67
C ASN A 188 10.28 17.20 14.61
N PRO A 189 9.45 16.24 14.15
CA PRO A 189 9.94 15.28 13.18
C PRO A 189 10.13 15.97 11.83
N VAL A 190 11.25 15.71 11.16
CA VAL A 190 11.64 16.34 9.89
C VAL A 190 12.24 15.32 8.94
N ALA A 191 11.94 15.46 7.65
CA ALA A 191 12.56 14.70 6.58
C ALA A 191 13.72 15.48 5.96
N GLU A 192 14.85 14.81 5.79
CA GLU A 192 16.01 15.30 5.05
C GLU A 192 16.31 14.31 3.91
N LEU A 193 16.37 14.80 2.67
CA LEU A 193 16.77 13.97 1.54
C LEU A 193 18.28 13.76 1.56
N LYS A 194 18.72 12.54 1.27
CA LYS A 194 20.11 12.16 1.02
C LYS A 194 20.18 11.29 -0.21
N GLU A 195 21.36 11.14 -0.78
CA GLU A 195 21.57 10.22 -1.89
C GLU A 195 21.02 8.83 -1.55
N ASN A 196 20.05 8.38 -2.35
CA ASN A 196 19.34 7.10 -2.27
C ASN A 196 18.57 6.82 -0.96
N LYS A 197 18.22 7.84 -0.16
CA LYS A 197 17.41 7.66 1.06
C LYS A 197 16.69 8.92 1.54
N ILE A 198 15.67 8.71 2.36
CA ILE A 198 15.06 9.76 3.19
C ILE A 198 15.49 9.55 4.65
N CYS A 199 16.08 10.55 5.27
CA CYS A 199 16.42 10.55 6.68
C CYS A 199 15.31 11.25 7.48
N ILE A 200 14.62 10.53 8.37
CA ILE A 200 13.65 11.11 9.30
C ILE A 200 14.33 11.31 10.65
N LYS A 201 14.37 12.56 11.12
CA LYS A 201 14.93 12.94 12.42
C LYS A 201 13.83 13.48 13.32
N TRP A 202 13.93 13.25 14.63
CA TRP A 202 12.97 13.79 15.61
C TRP A 202 13.65 14.12 16.93
N GLU A 203 12.91 14.76 17.83
CA GLU A 203 13.31 15.03 19.19
C GLU A 203 12.42 14.26 20.18
N TYR A 204 12.91 14.06 21.40
CA TYR A 204 12.13 13.43 22.46
C TYR A 204 12.44 14.08 23.81
N LYS A 205 11.43 14.68 24.45
CA LYS A 205 11.57 15.41 25.71
C LYS A 205 11.12 14.54 26.89
N GLN A 206 11.91 13.53 27.22
CA GLN A 206 11.86 12.81 28.49
C GLN A 206 13.30 12.61 28.99
N PRO A 207 13.53 12.43 30.31
CA PRO A 207 14.83 12.01 30.82
C PRO A 207 15.33 10.77 30.06
N LYS A 208 16.65 10.63 29.91
CA LYS A 208 17.28 9.46 29.28
C LYS A 208 16.86 8.19 30.03
N ASP A 209 15.76 7.62 29.58
CA ASP A 209 15.33 6.28 29.92
C ASP A 209 15.71 5.40 28.72
N GLU A 210 16.76 4.61 28.88
CA GLU A 210 17.28 3.71 27.85
C GLU A 210 16.27 2.62 27.47
N SER A 211 15.17 2.47 28.22
CA SER A 211 14.05 1.59 27.90
C SER A 211 13.18 2.15 26.76
N ILE A 212 13.31 3.41 26.37
CA ILE A 212 12.52 4.02 25.30
C ILE A 212 13.23 3.88 23.94
N GLN A 213 12.52 3.32 22.98
CA GLN A 213 12.88 3.26 21.56
C GLN A 213 11.69 3.72 20.71
N PHE A 214 11.77 3.61 19.39
CA PHE A 214 10.77 4.17 18.50
C PHE A 214 10.23 3.16 17.49
N ASN A 215 8.93 3.24 17.25
CA ASN A 215 8.28 2.68 16.08
C ASN A 215 8.02 3.81 15.08
N ILE A 216 8.32 3.55 13.82
CA ILE A 216 8.00 4.40 12.69
C ILE A 216 6.91 3.70 11.91
N TYR A 217 5.93 4.47 11.49
CA TYR A 217 4.84 4.02 10.66
C TYR A 217 4.89 4.83 9.36
N LYS A 218 4.78 4.15 8.23
CA LYS A 218 4.92 4.72 6.88
C LYS A 218 3.67 4.40 6.08
N GLY A 219 3.14 5.38 5.36
CA GLY A 219 1.98 5.21 4.49
C GLY A 219 1.97 6.17 3.31
N THR A 220 1.02 6.01 2.41
CA THR A 220 0.81 6.87 1.22
C THR A 220 -0.33 7.87 1.41
N MET A 221 -0.95 7.90 2.61
CA MET A 221 -2.03 8.82 2.98
C MET A 221 -1.66 9.62 4.23
N PRO A 222 -2.18 10.85 4.39
CA PRO A 222 -1.84 11.73 5.51
C PRO A 222 -2.16 11.14 6.88
N GLU A 223 -3.30 10.47 7.04
CA GLU A 223 -3.70 9.87 8.32
C GLU A 223 -2.84 8.69 8.76
N VAL A 224 -1.95 8.16 7.89
CA VAL A 224 -1.09 6.98 8.11
C VAL A 224 -1.83 5.93 8.95
N ALA A 225 -2.96 5.48 8.41
CA ALA A 225 -3.85 4.53 9.04
C ALA A 225 -3.28 3.12 8.88
N VAL A 226 -2.26 2.78 9.66
CA VAL A 226 -1.54 1.50 9.59
C VAL A 226 -1.58 0.77 10.93
N LEU A 227 -1.71 -0.55 10.84
CA LEU A 227 -1.75 -1.45 12.00
C LEU A 227 -0.36 -1.89 12.45
N THR A 228 0.63 -1.79 11.56
CA THR A 228 1.96 -2.36 11.77
C THR A 228 3.03 -1.29 11.59
N PRO A 229 4.07 -1.28 12.43
CA PRO A 229 5.22 -0.42 12.22
C PRO A 229 5.95 -0.81 10.93
N TYR A 230 6.56 0.19 10.31
CA TYR A 230 7.43 0.05 9.15
C TYR A 230 8.75 -0.64 9.51
N ASN A 231 9.32 -0.30 10.67
CA ASN A 231 10.52 -0.95 11.20
C ASN A 231 10.20 -2.34 11.78
N THR A 232 11.07 -3.31 11.52
CA THR A 232 10.95 -4.68 12.08
C THR A 232 11.48 -4.80 13.50
N GLN A 233 12.41 -3.94 13.87
CA GLN A 233 12.99 -3.80 15.20
C GLN A 233 12.83 -2.37 15.66
N LEU A 234 12.62 -2.18 16.96
CA LEU A 234 12.53 -0.85 17.57
C LEU A 234 13.78 -0.02 17.25
N VAL A 235 13.57 1.20 16.79
CA VAL A 235 14.66 2.10 16.40
C VAL A 235 15.29 2.73 17.65
N GLU A 236 16.60 2.62 17.74
CA GLU A 236 17.42 3.28 18.75
C GLU A 236 17.84 4.67 18.30
N GLY A 237 17.89 5.62 19.24
CA GLY A 237 18.21 7.01 18.92
C GLY A 237 17.08 7.72 18.19
N PHE A 238 17.43 8.73 17.39
CA PHE A 238 16.49 9.73 16.87
C PHE A 238 16.59 9.92 15.35
N LEU A 239 16.95 8.85 14.65
CA LEU A 239 17.15 8.84 13.20
C LEU A 239 16.62 7.54 12.60
N LEU A 240 15.77 7.66 11.59
CA LEU A 240 15.47 6.60 10.64
C LEU A 240 16.14 6.94 9.31
N GLU A 241 16.84 5.98 8.72
CA GLU A 241 17.29 6.04 7.34
C GLU A 241 16.43 5.10 6.48
N ASP A 242 15.59 5.67 5.63
CA ASP A 242 14.70 4.92 4.74
C ASP A 242 15.25 4.88 3.32
N SER A 243 15.78 3.74 2.91
CA SER A 243 16.26 3.48 1.55
C SER A 243 15.23 2.77 0.65
N ALA A 244 14.07 2.34 1.18
CA ALA A 244 13.01 1.75 0.36
C ALA A 244 12.11 2.86 -0.20
N ILE A 245 12.70 3.65 -1.10
CA ILE A 245 12.10 4.83 -1.71
C ILE A 245 11.64 4.53 -3.13
N VAL A 246 10.47 5.07 -3.49
CA VAL A 246 10.00 5.12 -4.87
C VAL A 246 10.06 6.58 -5.29
N PRO A 247 10.96 6.99 -6.21
CA PRO A 247 11.10 8.38 -6.63
C PRO A 247 9.78 8.96 -7.13
N GLY A 248 9.48 10.19 -6.73
CA GLY A 248 8.27 10.92 -7.10
C GLY A 248 7.02 10.56 -6.30
N GLU A 249 7.00 9.45 -5.55
CA GLU A 249 5.87 9.12 -4.68
C GLU A 249 5.88 9.94 -3.39
N THR A 250 4.68 10.32 -2.95
CA THR A 250 4.49 10.98 -1.65
C THR A 250 4.32 9.93 -0.56
N VAL A 251 5.16 10.03 0.46
CA VAL A 251 5.13 9.18 1.64
C VAL A 251 4.92 10.03 2.89
N TYR A 252 4.21 9.45 3.85
CA TYR A 252 3.91 10.05 5.14
C TYR A 252 4.46 9.16 6.23
N TYR A 253 5.14 9.77 7.19
CA TYR A 253 5.71 9.10 8.37
C TYR A 253 5.08 9.64 9.64
N LEU A 254 4.84 8.75 10.60
CA LEU A 254 4.62 9.10 12.01
C LEU A 254 5.52 8.27 12.89
N ILE A 255 5.92 8.82 14.04
CA ILE A 255 6.78 8.15 15.02
C ILE A 255 6.01 8.02 16.34
N ARG A 256 6.14 6.86 16.98
CA ARG A 256 5.71 6.63 18.37
C ARG A 256 6.90 6.22 19.21
N ALA A 257 6.99 6.76 20.42
CA ALA A 257 7.89 6.23 21.43
C ALA A 257 7.31 4.94 22.01
N VAL A 258 8.16 3.98 22.33
CA VAL A 258 7.80 2.65 22.81
C VAL A 258 8.68 2.29 23.99
N HIS A 259 8.07 1.86 25.08
CA HIS A 259 8.81 1.27 26.19
C HIS A 259 9.13 -0.20 25.90
N LYS A 260 10.41 -0.59 25.93
CA LYS A 260 10.90 -1.92 25.54
C LYS A 260 10.24 -3.07 26.28
N ASP A 261 10.05 -2.94 27.59
CA ASP A 261 9.52 -4.02 28.41
C ASP A 261 7.99 -4.13 28.36
N THR A 262 7.29 -3.02 28.61
CA THR A 262 5.81 -3.00 28.67
C THR A 262 5.15 -2.98 27.30
N LYS A 263 5.92 -2.66 26.24
CA LYS A 263 5.46 -2.42 24.88
C LYS A 263 4.49 -1.24 24.73
N GLN A 264 4.29 -0.44 25.78
CA GLN A 264 3.42 0.74 25.75
C GLN A 264 3.93 1.74 24.70
N GLU A 265 3.01 2.29 23.90
CA GLU A 265 3.32 3.35 22.93
C GLU A 265 2.84 4.73 23.38
N SER A 266 3.51 5.79 22.92
CA SER A 266 3.06 7.18 23.04
C SER A 266 1.94 7.51 22.03
N ASP A 267 1.35 8.70 22.14
CA ASP A 267 0.64 9.30 21.01
C ASP A 267 1.57 9.48 19.79
N ASN A 268 0.97 9.64 18.61
CA ASN A 268 1.69 9.93 17.37
C ASN A 268 2.49 11.23 17.49
N SER A 269 3.67 11.27 16.88
CA SER A 269 4.33 12.52 16.48
C SER A 269 3.44 13.31 15.52
N ASP A 270 3.85 14.54 15.22
CA ASP A 270 3.31 15.24 14.05
C ASP A 270 3.71 14.45 12.78
N ILE A 271 2.87 14.53 11.73
CA ILE A 271 3.10 13.79 10.49
C ILE A 271 4.22 14.46 9.69
N VAL A 272 5.14 13.65 9.18
CA VAL A 272 6.15 14.10 8.22
C VAL A 272 5.76 13.65 6.82
N GLN A 273 5.55 14.60 5.92
CA GLN A 273 5.38 14.33 4.50
C GLN A 273 6.74 14.44 3.79
N ALA A 274 7.05 13.48 2.92
CA ALA A 274 8.26 13.53 2.09
C ALA A 274 7.96 13.04 0.67
N VAL A 275 8.73 13.57 -0.29
CA VAL A 275 8.78 13.11 -1.68
C VAL A 275 10.24 13.00 -2.05
N TYR A 276 10.71 11.80 -2.40
CA TYR A 276 12.08 11.64 -2.86
C TYR A 276 12.18 12.07 -4.32
N ARG A 277 13.11 12.99 -4.61
CA ARG A 277 13.57 13.31 -5.96
C ARG A 277 15.08 13.33 -5.92
N ASP A 278 15.68 12.76 -6.94
CA ASP A 278 17.12 12.81 -7.06
C ASP A 278 17.54 14.22 -7.50
N VAL A 279 18.23 14.90 -6.59
CA VAL A 279 18.73 16.27 -6.74
C VAL A 279 20.23 16.32 -6.42
N PHE A 280 20.89 15.16 -6.37
CA PHE A 280 22.26 15.01 -5.92
C PHE A 280 23.15 14.76 -7.13
N PRO A 281 23.85 15.79 -7.65
CA PRO A 281 24.70 15.59 -8.80
C PRO A 281 25.87 14.67 -8.48
N PRO A 282 26.41 13.96 -9.48
CA PRO A 282 27.64 13.18 -9.32
C PRO A 282 28.82 14.07 -8.90
N ALA A 283 29.89 13.41 -8.44
CA ALA A 283 31.15 14.10 -8.17
C ALA A 283 31.73 14.73 -9.45
N ALA A 284 32.45 15.85 -9.31
CA ALA A 284 33.14 16.47 -10.43
C ALA A 284 34.26 15.53 -10.96
N PRO A 285 34.44 15.40 -12.28
CA PRO A 285 35.56 14.68 -12.86
C PRO A 285 36.91 15.22 -12.36
N ALA A 286 37.84 14.32 -12.08
CA ALA A 286 39.17 14.63 -11.56
C ALA A 286 40.26 14.22 -12.54
N GLU A 287 41.49 14.69 -12.29
CA GLU A 287 42.69 14.30 -13.05
C GLU A 287 42.57 14.58 -14.56
N VAL A 288 41.96 15.72 -14.91
CA VAL A 288 41.77 16.13 -16.30
C VAL A 288 43.12 16.50 -16.93
N VAL A 289 43.43 15.85 -18.05
CA VAL A 289 44.62 16.12 -18.85
C VAL A 289 44.24 16.34 -20.32
N ALA A 290 45.02 17.16 -21.01
CA ALA A 290 44.86 17.44 -22.44
C ALA A 290 46.15 17.05 -23.18
N VAL A 291 46.01 16.26 -24.24
CA VAL A 291 47.10 15.79 -25.09
C VAL A 291 46.91 16.35 -26.49
N VAL A 292 47.93 17.04 -27.01
CA VAL A 292 47.91 17.57 -28.38
C VAL A 292 48.29 16.44 -29.33
N LEU A 293 47.43 16.18 -30.32
CA LEU A 293 47.66 15.23 -31.41
C LEU A 293 47.70 15.97 -32.75
N LYS A 294 48.13 15.28 -33.82
CA LYS A 294 48.14 15.85 -35.17
C LYS A 294 46.75 16.33 -35.64
N GLU A 295 45.71 15.63 -35.22
CA GLU A 295 44.33 15.82 -35.69
C GLU A 295 43.41 16.51 -34.67
N GLY A 296 43.93 16.98 -33.54
CA GLY A 296 43.12 17.63 -32.52
C GLY A 296 43.71 17.60 -31.12
N ILE A 297 42.91 17.96 -30.12
CA ILE A 297 43.25 17.83 -28.70
C ILE A 297 42.42 16.69 -28.10
N GLU A 298 43.08 15.70 -27.51
CA GLU A 298 42.42 14.62 -26.78
C GLU A 298 42.43 14.92 -25.27
N LEU A 299 41.26 14.92 -24.66
CA LEU A 299 41.06 15.09 -23.23
C LEU A 299 40.88 13.72 -22.58
N HIS A 300 41.49 13.53 -21.41
CA HIS A 300 41.26 12.35 -20.57
C HIS A 300 40.97 12.78 -19.14
N TRP A 301 40.13 12.03 -18.45
CA TRP A 301 39.81 12.24 -17.04
C TRP A 301 39.61 10.91 -16.32
N LYS A 302 39.60 10.96 -14.99
CA LYS A 302 39.27 9.81 -14.16
C LYS A 302 37.75 9.59 -14.14
N SER A 303 37.32 8.32 -14.23
CA SER A 303 35.92 7.95 -14.11
C SER A 303 35.32 8.39 -12.78
N VAL A 304 34.11 8.95 -12.82
CA VAL A 304 33.28 9.22 -11.65
C VAL A 304 32.57 7.94 -11.24
N ASP A 305 32.68 7.58 -9.96
CA ASP A 305 31.98 6.43 -9.37
C ASP A 305 30.60 6.91 -8.88
N ALA A 306 29.58 6.67 -9.69
CA ALA A 306 28.17 6.96 -9.38
C ALA A 306 27.29 5.89 -10.05
N MET A 307 26.34 5.33 -9.30
CA MET A 307 25.49 4.23 -9.77
C MET A 307 24.53 4.66 -10.89
N ASP A 308 24.19 5.94 -10.90
CA ASP A 308 23.27 6.62 -11.80
C ASP A 308 23.98 7.56 -12.78
N LEU A 309 25.30 7.37 -13.00
CA LEU A 309 26.06 8.17 -13.97
C LEU A 309 25.42 8.08 -15.37
N GLY A 310 24.95 9.21 -15.87
CA GLY A 310 24.37 9.41 -17.19
C GLY A 310 25.36 9.95 -18.24
N GLY A 311 26.64 10.10 -17.87
CA GLY A 311 27.74 10.44 -18.76
C GLY A 311 28.47 11.72 -18.37
N TYR A 312 29.20 12.27 -19.33
CA TYR A 312 30.01 13.49 -19.20
C TYR A 312 29.66 14.50 -20.27
N LYS A 313 29.89 15.77 -19.94
CA LYS A 313 29.82 16.90 -20.87
C LYS A 313 31.16 17.61 -20.90
N VAL A 314 31.62 17.94 -22.10
CA VAL A 314 32.89 18.66 -22.29
C VAL A 314 32.59 20.08 -22.72
N TYR A 315 33.21 21.02 -22.03
CA TYR A 315 33.06 22.45 -22.29
C TYR A 315 34.39 23.05 -22.69
N ARG A 316 34.36 23.95 -23.67
CA ARG A 316 35.54 24.61 -24.25
C ARG A 316 35.33 26.11 -24.35
N LYS A 317 36.40 26.87 -24.16
CA LYS A 317 36.49 28.25 -24.62
C LYS A 317 37.86 28.58 -25.17
N THR A 318 37.92 29.61 -25.99
CA THR A 318 39.18 30.27 -26.38
C THR A 318 39.41 31.50 -25.52
N LYS A 319 40.61 32.08 -25.62
CA LYS A 319 40.93 33.36 -24.96
C LYS A 319 40.03 34.53 -25.38
N LYS A 320 39.40 34.46 -26.55
CA LYS A 320 38.50 35.52 -27.05
C LYS A 320 37.08 35.37 -26.51
N ASP A 321 36.72 34.18 -26.03
CA ASP A 321 35.38 33.89 -25.55
C ASP A 321 35.26 34.27 -24.07
N THR A 322 34.09 34.81 -23.71
CA THR A 322 33.78 35.16 -22.31
C THR A 322 33.22 33.95 -21.55
N GLU A 323 32.56 33.04 -22.25
CA GLU A 323 31.81 31.90 -21.72
C GLU A 323 32.37 30.59 -22.29
N PHE A 324 32.20 29.49 -21.56
CA PHE A 324 32.45 28.17 -22.10
C PHE A 324 31.26 27.67 -22.91
N SER A 325 31.54 27.01 -24.04
CA SER A 325 30.54 26.36 -24.88
C SER A 325 30.62 24.84 -24.72
N LEU A 326 29.46 24.19 -24.65
CA LEU A 326 29.36 22.73 -24.70
C LEU A 326 29.79 22.25 -26.09
N ILE A 327 30.72 21.29 -26.15
CA ILE A 327 31.23 20.74 -27.42
C ILE A 327 30.88 19.27 -27.64
N THR A 328 30.33 18.60 -26.62
CA THR A 328 29.72 17.27 -26.77
C THR A 328 28.25 17.41 -27.18
N PRO A 329 27.78 16.80 -28.28
CA PRO A 329 26.40 16.92 -28.74
C PRO A 329 25.39 16.19 -27.84
N GLU A 330 25.86 15.15 -27.14
CA GLU A 330 25.13 14.37 -26.16
C GLU A 330 26.06 14.00 -24.99
N ASN A 331 25.52 13.46 -23.91
CA ASN A 331 26.34 12.98 -22.80
C ASN A 331 27.16 11.77 -23.27
N ILE A 332 28.47 11.81 -23.10
CA ILE A 332 29.39 10.72 -23.48
C ILE A 332 29.68 9.82 -22.29
N MET A 333 29.84 8.51 -22.50
CA MET A 333 30.14 7.57 -21.41
C MET A 333 31.64 7.27 -21.28
N GLU A 334 32.38 7.58 -22.33
CA GLU A 334 33.83 7.46 -22.39
C GLU A 334 34.51 8.40 -21.38
N ILE A 335 35.70 8.01 -20.95
CA ILE A 335 36.57 8.83 -20.09
C ILE A 335 37.58 9.67 -20.89
N SER A 336 37.35 9.77 -22.20
CA SER A 336 38.12 10.61 -23.10
C SER A 336 37.25 11.24 -24.18
N PHE A 337 37.71 12.37 -24.72
CA PHE A 337 37.04 13.08 -25.80
C PHE A 337 38.07 13.78 -26.70
N LYS A 338 37.95 13.60 -28.02
CA LYS A 338 38.80 14.26 -29.01
C LYS A 338 38.10 15.48 -29.59
N ASP A 339 38.61 16.66 -29.27
CA ASP A 339 38.24 17.90 -29.93
C ASP A 339 39.02 18.05 -31.24
N SER A 340 38.32 17.81 -32.35
CA SER A 340 38.88 17.89 -33.71
C SER A 340 38.61 19.25 -34.39
N GLU A 341 37.89 20.16 -33.73
CA GLU A 341 37.53 21.48 -34.27
C GLU A 341 38.49 22.59 -33.81
N VAL A 342 39.75 22.22 -33.52
CA VAL A 342 40.78 23.12 -33.01
C VAL A 342 41.63 23.71 -34.15
N GLU A 343 42.06 24.95 -33.98
CA GLU A 343 42.86 25.69 -34.98
C GLU A 343 44.28 25.94 -34.47
N ALA A 344 45.27 25.71 -35.34
CA ALA A 344 46.67 25.82 -35.01
C ALA A 344 47.04 27.22 -34.47
N GLY A 345 47.85 27.27 -33.42
CA GLY A 345 48.29 28.49 -32.76
C GLY A 345 47.30 29.06 -31.74
N LYS A 346 46.08 28.50 -31.60
CA LYS A 346 45.10 28.94 -30.59
C LYS A 346 45.29 28.23 -29.24
N GLU A 347 44.93 28.94 -28.18
CA GLU A 347 44.86 28.43 -26.82
C GLU A 347 43.41 28.16 -26.45
N TYR A 348 43.19 26.99 -25.87
CA TYR A 348 41.90 26.49 -25.45
C TYR A 348 41.93 26.18 -23.95
N GLU A 349 40.82 26.47 -23.28
CA GLU A 349 40.55 26.05 -21.92
C GLU A 349 39.40 25.05 -21.95
N TYR A 350 39.52 23.96 -21.19
CA TYR A 350 38.50 22.93 -21.08
C TYR A 350 38.16 22.64 -19.62
N TYR A 351 36.89 22.30 -19.39
CA TYR A 351 36.47 21.57 -18.19
C TYR A 351 35.44 20.50 -18.58
N ILE A 352 35.27 19.52 -17.70
CA ILE A 352 34.32 18.43 -17.86
C ILE A 352 33.39 18.44 -16.65
N THR A 353 32.11 18.14 -16.88
CA THR A 353 31.14 17.82 -15.82
C THR A 353 30.64 16.39 -16.01
N ALA A 354 30.25 15.76 -14.91
CA ALA A 354 29.49 14.52 -14.91
C ALA A 354 28.01 14.84 -14.75
N VAL A 355 27.15 14.02 -15.33
CA VAL A 355 25.70 14.14 -15.22
C VAL A 355 25.11 12.79 -14.84
N ASP A 356 24.02 12.79 -14.09
CA ASP A 356 23.26 11.57 -13.78
C ASP A 356 22.16 11.28 -14.81
N VAL A 357 21.41 10.20 -14.58
CA VAL A 357 20.21 9.82 -15.34
C VAL A 357 18.90 10.34 -14.75
N ALA A 358 18.95 11.27 -13.78
CA ALA A 358 17.76 11.84 -13.15
C ALA A 358 16.94 12.67 -14.17
N VAL A 359 15.69 12.98 -13.81
CA VAL A 359 14.80 13.81 -14.65
C VAL A 359 14.23 14.96 -13.82
N PRO A 360 14.71 16.21 -14.01
CA PRO A 360 15.83 16.60 -14.87
C PRO A 360 17.19 16.06 -14.38
N ALA A 361 18.16 15.89 -15.28
CA ALA A 361 19.49 15.40 -14.92
C ALA A 361 20.22 16.42 -14.03
N ASN A 362 20.90 15.94 -12.99
CA ASN A 362 21.75 16.78 -12.17
C ASN A 362 23.17 16.78 -12.74
N GLU A 363 23.77 17.97 -12.80
CA GLU A 363 25.11 18.17 -13.33
C GLU A 363 26.09 18.53 -12.22
N SER A 364 27.24 17.87 -12.22
CA SER A 364 28.30 18.08 -11.25
C SER A 364 28.83 19.51 -11.31
N LYS A 365 29.60 19.89 -10.29
CA LYS A 365 30.51 21.03 -10.42
C LYS A 365 31.51 20.78 -11.58
N PRO A 366 32.03 21.83 -12.23
CA PRO A 366 33.12 21.69 -13.18
C PRO A 366 34.33 20.99 -12.56
N SER A 367 35.03 20.20 -13.38
CA SER A 367 36.39 19.77 -13.08
C SER A 367 37.35 20.96 -12.91
N GLY A 368 38.60 20.67 -12.56
CA GLY A 368 39.68 21.63 -12.77
C GLY A 368 39.78 22.03 -14.25
N ILE A 369 40.10 23.30 -14.52
CA ILE A 369 40.31 23.80 -15.88
C ILE A 369 41.69 23.35 -16.37
N VAL A 370 41.73 22.70 -17.52
CA VAL A 370 42.98 22.43 -18.26
C VAL A 370 43.14 23.47 -19.37
N LYS A 371 44.34 24.02 -19.51
CA LYS A 371 44.68 24.97 -20.58
C LYS A 371 45.72 24.34 -21.50
N VAL A 372 45.51 24.46 -22.80
CA VAL A 372 46.40 23.86 -23.80
C VAL A 372 46.43 24.71 -25.07
N LYS A 373 47.62 24.86 -25.64
CA LYS A 373 47.80 25.52 -26.93
C LYS A 373 47.93 24.46 -28.02
N PHE A 374 47.09 24.54 -29.05
CA PHE A 374 47.13 23.60 -30.17
C PHE A 374 48.23 24.01 -31.16
N ASN A 375 49.39 23.36 -31.05
CA ASN A 375 50.47 23.46 -32.02
C ASN A 375 50.81 22.02 -32.46
N PRO A 376 50.19 21.50 -33.52
CA PRO A 376 50.47 20.14 -33.96
C PRO A 376 51.95 20.02 -34.36
N GLU A 377 52.61 18.97 -33.90
CA GLU A 377 54.01 18.64 -34.24
C GLU A 377 54.19 18.26 -35.73
#